data_AF-A0A3C1UG42-F1
#
_entry.id   AF-A0A3C1UG42-F1
#
_cell.length_a   1.000
_cell.length_b   1.000
_cell.length_c   1.000
_cell.angle_alpha   90.00
_cell.angle_beta   90.00
_cell.angle_gamma   90.00
#
_symmetry.space_group_name_H-M   'P 1'
#
loop_
_entity.id
_entity.type
_entity.pdbx_description
1 polymer ?
#
loop_
_entity_poly.entity_id
_entity_poly.type
_entity_poly.pdbx_seq_one_letter_code
_entity_poly.pdbx_strand_id
1 'polypeptide(L)'
;MAKSAQFLRCNALDALSMKECGEYIENNFQKLYVDTVNWPSVTAYQPICAVMGAYSDKYLYAHFVVRENGILAENCKNLSPVANDSCVEFFLKTPTSDEYWNFEFNCIGAVNASHRVTRP
;
A
#
# COMPACT_ATOMS: atom_id res chain seq x y z
N MET A 1 14.98 5.00 13.33
CA MET A 1 15.59 3.98 12.44
C MET A 1 14.55 3.60 11.40
N ALA A 2 14.91 3.54 10.12
CA ALA A 2 14.01 3.02 9.10
C ALA A 2 13.75 1.54 9.40
N LYS A 3 12.48 1.13 9.47
CA LYS A 3 12.13 -0.29 9.54
C LYS A 3 12.44 -0.90 8.18
N SER A 4 13.46 -1.74 8.10
CA SER A 4 13.70 -2.53 6.90
C SER A 4 12.77 -3.72 6.91
N ALA A 5 12.07 -3.93 5.81
CA ALA A 5 11.25 -5.11 5.59
C ALA A 5 11.57 -5.72 4.24
N GLN A 6 11.48 -7.04 4.14
CA GLN A 6 11.75 -7.78 2.91
C GLN A 6 10.43 -8.31 2.35
N PHE A 7 10.13 -7.95 1.11
CA PHE A 7 9.10 -8.63 0.35
C PHE A 7 9.70 -9.95 -0.13
N LEU A 8 8.98 -11.06 0.08
CA LEU A 8 9.48 -12.39 -0.27
C LEU A 8 9.13 -12.73 -1.72
N ARG A 9 10.04 -13.40 -2.43
CA ARG A 9 9.73 -13.92 -3.76
C ARG A 9 8.77 -15.10 -3.64
N CYS A 10 7.64 -15.06 -4.34
CA CYS A 10 6.65 -16.14 -4.34
C CYS A 10 5.94 -16.24 -5.70
N ASN A 11 6.50 -17.06 -6.59
CA ASN A 11 5.93 -17.28 -7.94
C ASN A 11 4.60 -18.05 -7.91
N ALA A 12 4.26 -18.73 -6.81
CA ALA A 12 3.00 -19.46 -6.69
C ALA A 12 1.77 -18.52 -6.71
N LEU A 13 1.94 -17.25 -6.31
CA LEU A 13 0.87 -16.25 -6.31
C LEU A 13 0.36 -15.93 -7.73
N ASP A 14 1.20 -16.08 -8.77
CA ASP A 14 0.82 -15.80 -10.15
C ASP A 14 -0.30 -16.72 -10.67
N ALA A 15 -0.50 -17.87 -10.05
CA ALA A 15 -1.52 -18.86 -10.42
C ALA A 15 -2.82 -18.72 -9.62
N LEU A 16 -2.86 -17.84 -8.61
CA LEU A 16 -4.01 -17.67 -7.72
C LEU A 16 -4.88 -16.50 -8.19
N SER A 17 -6.18 -16.55 -7.91
CA SER A 17 -7.05 -15.38 -8.03
C SER A 17 -6.63 -14.28 -7.03
N MET A 18 -7.09 -13.05 -7.24
CA MET A 18 -6.77 -11.93 -6.33
C MET A 18 -7.23 -12.21 -4.89
N LYS A 19 -8.38 -12.86 -4.73
CA LYS A 19 -8.90 -13.25 -3.41
C LYS A 19 -8.00 -14.29 -2.73
N GLU A 20 -7.63 -15.35 -3.47
CA GLU A 20 -6.74 -16.39 -2.97
C GLU A 20 -5.33 -15.84 -2.67
N CYS A 21 -4.84 -14.88 -3.46
CA CYS A 21 -3.60 -14.15 -3.16
C CYS A 21 -3.69 -13.48 -1.79
N GLY A 22 -4.77 -12.73 -1.52
CA GLY A 22 -4.96 -12.05 -0.24
C GLY A 22 -5.00 -13.02 0.94
N GLU A 23 -5.78 -14.09 0.84
CA GLU A 23 -5.87 -15.15 1.86
C GLU A 23 -4.51 -15.84 2.08
N TYR A 24 -3.78 -16.16 1.01
CA TYR A 24 -2.47 -16.81 1.10
C TYR A 24 -1.44 -15.88 1.77
N ILE A 25 -1.35 -14.62 1.33
CA ILE A 25 -0.42 -13.65 1.89
C ILE A 25 -0.70 -13.43 3.38
N GLU A 26 -1.96 -13.22 3.75
CA GLU A 26 -2.32 -12.90 5.13
C GLU A 26 -2.00 -14.00 6.14
N ASN A 27 -2.09 -15.26 5.70
CA ASN A 27 -1.80 -16.44 6.51
C ASN A 27 -0.33 -16.83 6.55
N ASN A 28 0.46 -16.48 5.52
CA ASN A 28 1.83 -17.00 5.36
C ASN A 28 2.93 -15.94 5.49
N PHE A 29 2.60 -14.64 5.44
CA PHE A 29 3.59 -13.58 5.35
C PHE A 29 3.61 -12.73 6.62
N GLN A 30 4.80 -12.27 6.99
CA GLN A 30 4.99 -11.41 8.16
C GLN A 30 4.29 -10.06 7.95
N LYS A 31 3.50 -9.65 8.96
CA LYS A 31 2.88 -8.32 9.02
C LYS A 31 3.93 -7.25 9.29
N LEU A 32 3.93 -6.21 8.46
CA LEU A 32 4.76 -5.01 8.60
C LEU A 32 3.85 -3.86 8.98
N TYR A 33 4.03 -3.30 10.18
CA TYR A 33 3.15 -2.23 10.66
C TYR A 33 3.54 -0.86 10.12
N VAL A 34 2.56 -0.13 9.60
CA VAL A 34 2.67 1.29 9.23
C VAL A 34 2.18 2.10 10.42
N ASP A 35 3.09 2.36 11.35
CA ASP A 35 2.78 2.81 12.72
C ASP A 35 3.66 3.99 13.19
N THR A 36 4.30 4.68 12.25
CA THR A 36 5.15 5.84 12.57
C THR A 36 4.36 7.14 12.39
N VAL A 37 4.08 7.82 13.50
CA VAL A 37 3.47 9.17 13.49
C VAL A 37 4.57 10.22 13.37
N ASN A 38 4.90 10.62 12.15
CA ASN A 38 6.00 11.56 11.88
C ASN A 38 5.71 12.99 12.39
N TRP A 39 4.44 13.41 12.38
CA TRP A 39 4.01 14.77 12.74
C TRP A 39 2.87 14.76 13.76
N PRO A 40 3.15 14.38 15.03
CA PRO A 40 2.12 14.25 16.06
C PRO A 40 1.39 15.56 16.39
N SER A 41 1.98 16.72 16.05
CA SER A 41 1.33 18.03 16.20
C SER A 41 0.26 18.33 15.14
N VAL A 42 0.28 17.63 14.00
CA VAL A 42 -0.74 17.76 12.95
C VAL A 42 -1.91 16.83 13.24
N THR A 43 -1.62 15.57 13.57
CA THR A 43 -2.60 14.61 14.03
C THR A 43 -1.94 13.59 14.96
N ALA A 44 -2.59 13.32 16.09
CA ALA A 44 -2.20 12.25 17.00
C ALA A 44 -2.98 10.95 16.71
N TYR A 45 -3.89 10.96 15.74
CA TYR A 45 -4.65 9.78 15.36
C TYR A 45 -3.76 8.77 14.65
N GLN A 46 -3.81 7.52 15.09
CA GLN A 46 -3.00 6.42 14.56
C GLN A 46 -3.88 5.17 14.38
N PRO A 47 -4.42 4.92 13.17
CA PRO A 47 -5.15 3.69 12.89
C PRO A 47 -4.21 2.48 12.95
N ILE A 48 -4.77 1.29 13.15
CA ILE A 48 -3.99 0.06 13.03
C ILE A 48 -3.85 -0.25 11.56
N CYS A 49 -2.63 -0.17 11.03
CA CYS A 49 -2.33 -0.48 9.64
C CYS A 49 -1.15 -1.46 9.56
N ALA A 50 -1.36 -2.55 8.82
CA ALA A 50 -0.32 -3.50 8.46
C ALA A 50 -0.31 -3.76 6.96
N VAL A 51 0.86 -4.01 6.41
CA VAL A 51 1.07 -4.47 5.05
C VAL A 51 1.88 -5.75 5.04
N MET A 52 1.52 -6.66 4.16
CA MET A 52 2.30 -7.85 3.83
C MET A 52 2.65 -7.80 2.36
N GLY A 53 3.89 -8.17 2.03
CA GLY A 53 4.44 -7.96 0.69
C GLY A 53 5.10 -9.18 0.10
N ALA A 54 4.90 -9.39 -1.19
CA ALA A 54 5.57 -10.41 -1.98
C ALA A 54 5.91 -9.88 -3.37
N TYR A 55 6.77 -10.59 -4.10
CA TYR A 55 6.99 -10.33 -5.51
C TYR A 55 7.15 -11.61 -6.31
N SER A 56 6.87 -11.55 -7.60
CA SER A 56 7.14 -12.61 -8.57
C SER A 56 7.89 -12.03 -9.76
N ASP A 57 8.09 -12.85 -10.80
CA ASP A 57 8.63 -12.39 -12.08
C ASP A 57 7.67 -11.45 -12.83
N LYS A 58 6.39 -11.36 -12.41
CA LYS A 58 5.35 -10.59 -13.09
C LYS A 58 4.79 -9.46 -12.25
N TYR A 59 4.66 -9.65 -10.94
CA TYR A 59 3.88 -8.76 -10.08
C TYR A 59 4.59 -8.41 -8.79
N LEU A 60 4.27 -7.22 -8.27
CA LEU A 60 4.44 -6.86 -6.87
C LEU A 60 3.09 -7.06 -6.18
N TYR A 61 3.12 -7.73 -5.04
CA TYR A 61 1.94 -7.95 -4.21
C TYR A 61 2.09 -7.14 -2.93
N ALA A 62 1.07 -6.35 -2.61
CA ALA A 62 0.95 -5.64 -1.35
C ALA A 62 -0.47 -5.85 -0.82
N HIS A 63 -0.60 -6.49 0.33
CA HIS A 63 -1.87 -6.74 1.00
C HIS A 63 -1.95 -5.88 2.25
N PHE A 64 -2.78 -4.85 2.21
CA PHE A 64 -3.01 -3.95 3.34
C PHE A 64 -4.20 -4.44 4.17
N VAL A 65 -4.02 -4.41 5.49
CA VAL A 65 -5.08 -4.65 6.47
C VAL A 65 -5.13 -3.45 7.40
N VAL A 66 -6.27 -2.74 7.37
CA VAL A 66 -6.47 -1.48 8.10
C VAL A 66 -7.67 -1.60 9.02
N ARG A 67 -7.54 -1.05 10.23
CA ARG A 67 -8.64 -0.80 11.16
C ARG A 67 -8.58 0.65 11.61
N GLU A 68 -9.61 1.39 11.24
CA GLU A 68 -9.80 2.81 11.58
C GLU A 68 -11.20 3.05 12.18
N ASN A 69 -11.44 4.24 12.73
CA ASN A 69 -12.67 4.56 13.47
C ASN A 69 -13.84 4.94 12.55
N GLY A 70 -13.54 5.49 11.38
CA GLY A 70 -14.53 5.91 10.40
C GLY A 70 -13.93 5.77 9.01
N ILE A 71 -14.66 5.11 8.12
CA ILE A 71 -14.25 4.87 6.74
C ILE A 71 -14.93 5.91 5.85
N LEU A 72 -14.16 6.52 4.94
CA LEU A 72 -14.66 7.49 3.95
C LEU A 72 -14.33 7.01 2.53
N ALA A 73 -15.28 7.18 1.60
CA ALA A 73 -15.09 6.90 0.18
C ALA A 73 -16.00 7.81 -0.68
N GLU A 74 -15.60 9.06 -0.92
CA GLU A 74 -16.33 9.99 -1.79
C GLU A 74 -15.75 10.01 -3.22
N ASN A 75 -14.48 9.63 -3.38
CA ASN A 75 -13.74 9.69 -4.63
C ASN A 75 -13.86 8.35 -5.39
N CYS A 76 -14.98 8.15 -6.09
CA CYS A 76 -15.31 6.87 -6.75
C CYS A 76 -14.72 6.67 -8.16
N LYS A 77 -13.92 7.61 -8.67
CA LYS A 77 -13.33 7.54 -10.02
C LYS A 77 -11.83 7.33 -9.94
N ASN A 78 -11.27 6.54 -10.84
CA ASN A 78 -9.82 6.46 -10.97
C ASN A 78 -9.24 7.83 -11.33
N LEU A 79 -8.04 8.10 -10.83
CA LEU A 79 -7.27 9.33 -10.93
C LEU A 79 -7.92 10.56 -10.28
N SER A 80 -8.93 10.34 -9.41
CA SER A 80 -9.47 11.40 -8.55
C SER A 80 -8.61 11.58 -7.27
N PRO A 81 -8.87 12.60 -6.43
CA PRO A 81 -8.18 12.83 -5.16
C PRO A 81 -8.45 11.78 -4.07
N VAL A 82 -8.17 10.50 -4.34
CA VAL A 82 -8.45 9.36 -3.44
C VAL A 82 -7.73 9.44 -2.09
N ALA A 83 -6.62 10.20 -2.00
CA ALA A 83 -5.93 10.47 -0.72
C ALA A 83 -6.77 11.28 0.28
N ASN A 84 -7.88 11.89 -0.15
CA ASN A 84 -8.83 12.58 0.74
C ASN A 84 -9.85 11.62 1.38
N ASP A 85 -9.89 10.36 0.95
CA ASP A 85 -10.72 9.28 1.50
C ASP A 85 -9.91 8.41 2.49
N SER A 86 -10.50 7.35 3.02
CA SER A 86 -9.74 6.30 3.72
C SER A 86 -8.85 5.57 2.70
N CYS A 87 -7.55 5.89 2.73
CA CYS A 87 -6.60 5.56 1.68
C CYS A 87 -5.32 4.91 2.21
N VAL A 88 -4.79 3.95 1.46
CA VAL A 88 -3.43 3.42 1.62
C VAL A 88 -2.59 3.78 0.41
N GLU A 89 -1.30 4.02 0.66
CA GLU A 89 -0.37 4.43 -0.40
C GLU A 89 0.88 3.52 -0.43
N PHE A 90 1.35 3.25 -1.63
CA PHE A 90 2.59 2.51 -1.89
C PHE A 90 3.48 3.30 -2.84
N PHE A 91 4.70 3.58 -2.41
CA PHE A 91 5.70 4.30 -3.19
C PHE A 91 6.87 3.37 -3.49
N LEU A 92 7.34 3.38 -4.74
CA LEU A 92 8.50 2.59 -5.15
C LEU A 92 9.39 3.39 -6.10
N LYS A 93 10.69 3.14 -5.99
CA LYS A 93 11.70 3.61 -6.94
C LYS A 93 12.79 2.55 -7.05
N THR A 94 13.44 2.48 -8.21
CA THR A 94 14.66 1.68 -8.31
C THR A 94 15.83 2.45 -7.67
N PRO A 95 16.84 1.77 -7.11
CA PRO A 95 17.94 2.45 -6.41
C PRO A 95 18.71 3.47 -7.25
N THR A 96 18.70 3.32 -8.57
CA THR A 96 19.47 4.13 -9.52
C THR A 96 18.61 5.13 -10.30
N SER A 97 17.29 5.17 -10.10
CA SER A 97 16.41 6.09 -10.81
C SER A 97 16.06 7.30 -9.94
N ASP A 98 16.02 8.47 -10.57
CA ASP A 98 15.43 9.68 -10.02
C ASP A 98 13.89 9.67 -10.15
N GLU A 99 13.35 8.72 -10.91
CA GLU A 99 11.92 8.50 -11.07
C GLU A 99 11.37 7.54 -10.01
N TYR A 100 10.12 7.79 -9.60
CA TYR A 100 9.37 6.96 -8.68
C TYR A 100 7.91 6.81 -9.14
N TRP A 101 7.27 5.77 -8.61
CA TRP A 101 5.84 5.54 -8.77
C TRP A 101 5.17 5.69 -7.42
N ASN A 102 3.98 6.27 -7.44
CA ASN A 102 3.04 6.24 -6.32
C ASN A 102 1.75 5.57 -6.76
N PHE A 103 1.21 4.74 -5.88
CA PHE A 103 -0.08 4.10 -6.01
C PHE A 103 -0.88 4.40 -4.75
N GLU A 104 -2.01 5.06 -4.92
CA GLU A 104 -2.93 5.47 -3.87
C GLU A 104 -4.26 4.75 -4.11
N PHE A 105 -4.76 3.99 -3.13
CA PHE A 105 -6.02 3.26 -3.24
C PHE A 105 -6.93 3.66 -2.07
N ASN A 106 -8.14 4.16 -2.35
CA ASN A 106 -9.13 4.29 -1.30
C ASN A 106 -9.78 2.94 -0.96
N CYS A 107 -10.56 2.89 0.11
CA CYS A 107 -11.14 1.65 0.63
C CYS A 107 -12.16 0.96 -0.29
N ILE A 108 -12.58 1.60 -1.39
CA ILE A 108 -13.44 0.99 -2.42
C ILE A 108 -12.67 0.59 -3.69
N GLY A 109 -11.35 0.80 -3.70
CA GLY A 109 -10.47 0.42 -4.80
C GLY A 109 -10.36 1.44 -5.93
N ALA A 110 -10.89 2.66 -5.78
CA ALA A 110 -10.57 3.73 -6.71
C ALA A 110 -9.09 4.09 -6.54
N VAL A 111 -8.39 4.25 -7.66
CA VAL A 111 -6.93 4.37 -7.68
C VAL A 111 -6.48 5.72 -8.23
N ASN A 112 -5.51 6.36 -7.58
CA ASN A 112 -4.67 7.38 -8.18
C ASN A 112 -3.24 6.84 -8.28
N ALA A 113 -2.70 6.79 -9.49
CA ALA A 113 -1.35 6.29 -9.72
C ALA A 113 -0.60 7.26 -10.63
N SER A 114 0.69 7.44 -10.38
CA SER A 114 1.53 8.30 -11.21
C SER A 114 2.97 7.84 -11.24
N HIS A 115 3.69 8.30 -12.26
CA HIS A 115 5.12 8.11 -12.45
C HIS A 115 5.77 9.50 -12.59
N ARG A 116 6.75 9.82 -11.74
CA ARG A 116 7.24 11.20 -11.57
C ARG A 116 8.71 11.23 -11.12
N VAL A 117 9.39 12.35 -11.36
CA VAL A 117 10.66 12.70 -10.66
C VAL A 117 10.36 13.56 -9.42
N THR A 118 9.41 14.48 -9.53
CA THR A 118 8.98 15.38 -8.45
C THR A 118 7.45 15.51 -8.42
N ARG A 119 6.86 15.67 -7.22
CA ARG A 119 5.46 16.10 -7.06
C ARG A 119 5.45 17.63 -6.96
N PRO A 120 4.89 18.35 -7.95
CA PRO A 120 4.76 19.80 -7.91
C PRO A 120 3.77 20.25 -6.83
#